data_AF-A0A850ENE9-F1
#
_entry.id   AF-A0A850ENE9-F1
#
_cell.length_a   1.000
_cell.length_b   1.000
_cell.length_c   1.000
_cell.angle_alpha   90.00
_cell.angle_beta   90.00
_cell.angle_gamma   90.00
#
_symmetry.space_group_name_H-M   'P 1'
#
loop_
_entity.id
_entity.type
_entity.pdbx_description
1 polymer ?
#
loop_
_entity_poly.entity_id
_entity_poly.type
_entity_poly.pdbx_seq_one_letter_code
_entity_poly.pdbx_strand_id
1 'polypeptide(L)'
;MEVSKVRSFNSVPVNPVRLQSHEEVQSDIGTGYEAWLRLIEDHFNQHNSKTYHLAVDGTHGAAFTTILEQLQTLCSQENIAYIELDSTRYMKSSAELLTAFDRYLTDNRAFGFIASDIDYKDYFRAQAQADWQNDVAKKLHPSLESLEGDGSRTIIITYGPGAGYLSSDASLSIFCDISRENQQRLHRQGMGSLQLGQCVDSVETYKQALFLEWPVWEQYRKRYLNDFDYYMDMNDPDQPTFLTLPLLRALMQAAAQQPIRVKPFFAPGIWGGQYLKKLCQLPEEWDNCAWSFEPIAPENTLLIEAYGHTLELPFPLLLSAHPEQIMGERNVQLFGDYFPIRFDYLDTIGGDNLSLQVHPRQSYIEEIFNERMTQQESYYIMEQEEGTTPFVALGFTEGTTGEQLLEAVDNAHASREPLEVGRYVNVLDAQKGDLFLIPPGAVHYAGRGNLVLEISSTTWWFTFKIYDHLRLDKDGLPRPINRDHASRNMNDSFSTPYVHKHLVPSPVITRVQGSSSEELLGEREDLLFQVKRLKLNGEWHGDTNGQFLMFNLVEGNRVRLTPLNNEETAVEWGYAESYIVPAAVGEFRIESIGDTTCSLIVAQVSPDWHTPLLPHHWQGGEA
;
A
#
# COMPACT_ATOMS: atom_id res chain seq x y z
N MET A 1 31.63 -3.95 -21.04
CA MET A 1 31.29 -2.52 -20.88
C MET A 1 30.56 -2.08 -22.14
N GLU A 2 29.24 -2.27 -22.15
CA GLU A 2 28.24 -1.58 -22.98
C GLU A 2 26.86 -2.18 -22.63
N VAL A 3 26.40 -1.92 -21.41
CA VAL A 3 25.04 -2.23 -20.94
C VAL A 3 24.60 -1.03 -20.12
N SER A 4 24.23 0.10 -20.72
CA SER A 4 23.90 1.26 -19.87
C SER A 4 23.00 2.38 -20.41
N LYS A 5 22.17 2.21 -21.46
CA LYS A 5 21.33 3.36 -21.89
C LYS A 5 19.85 3.15 -22.23
N VAL A 6 19.22 1.98 -22.06
CA VAL A 6 17.78 1.84 -22.38
C VAL A 6 16.92 1.05 -21.36
N ARG A 7 17.50 0.47 -20.29
CA ARG A 7 16.75 -0.27 -19.25
C ARG A 7 16.74 0.43 -17.89
N SER A 8 16.47 1.73 -17.85
CA SER A 8 16.32 2.42 -16.57
C SER A 8 14.91 2.18 -16.06
N PHE A 9 14.78 1.34 -15.02
CA PHE A 9 13.58 1.27 -14.20
C PHE A 9 13.42 2.59 -13.44
N ASN A 10 12.24 3.17 -13.45
CA ASN A 10 11.89 4.37 -12.71
C ASN A 10 11.29 4.00 -11.35
N SER A 11 12.06 4.22 -10.28
CA SER A 11 11.64 4.01 -8.88
C SER A 11 10.86 5.18 -8.29
N VAL A 12 10.77 6.31 -9.00
CA VAL A 12 10.06 7.52 -8.57
C VAL A 12 9.08 7.93 -9.69
N PRO A 13 8.05 7.11 -9.97
CA PRO A 13 7.10 7.36 -11.06
C PRO A 13 6.20 8.53 -10.70
N VAL A 14 6.46 9.67 -11.35
CA VAL A 14 5.61 10.87 -11.27
C VAL A 14 4.50 10.76 -12.32
N ASN A 15 3.26 10.98 -11.89
CA ASN A 15 2.06 11.00 -12.72
C ASN A 15 1.67 12.47 -12.95
N PRO A 16 1.92 13.03 -14.15
CA PRO A 16 1.50 14.39 -14.47
C PRO A 16 -0.02 14.43 -14.59
N VAL A 17 -0.66 15.38 -13.90
CA VAL A 17 -2.11 15.58 -13.93
C VAL A 17 -2.42 16.99 -14.42
N ARG A 18 -3.21 17.09 -15.49
CA ARG A 18 -3.58 18.36 -16.11
C ARG A 18 -5.07 18.60 -15.94
N LEU A 19 -5.44 19.77 -15.39
CA LEU A 19 -6.83 20.20 -15.31
C LEU A 19 -7.17 21.10 -16.50
N GLN A 20 -8.32 20.90 -17.14
CA GLN A 20 -8.71 21.61 -18.38
C GLN A 20 -9.15 23.06 -18.16
N SER A 21 -9.55 23.45 -16.94
CA SER A 21 -10.07 24.80 -16.68
C SER A 21 -9.98 25.17 -15.19
N HIS A 22 -8.85 25.72 -14.76
CA HIS A 22 -8.80 26.50 -13.52
C HIS A 22 -7.84 27.68 -13.74
N GLU A 23 -8.38 28.88 -13.94
CA GLU A 23 -7.60 30.10 -14.21
C GLU A 23 -6.97 30.73 -12.94
N GLU A 24 -7.18 30.17 -11.74
CA GLU A 24 -6.73 30.77 -10.46
C GLU A 24 -5.97 29.79 -9.52
N VAL A 25 -5.17 28.85 -10.02
CA VAL A 25 -4.60 27.77 -9.17
C VAL A 25 -3.33 28.16 -8.38
N GLN A 26 -2.63 29.23 -8.74
CA GLN A 26 -1.34 29.53 -8.09
C GLN A 26 -1.43 29.87 -6.59
N SER A 27 -2.61 30.25 -6.07
CA SER A 27 -2.81 30.47 -4.62
C SER A 27 -3.24 29.21 -3.86
N ASP A 28 -3.65 28.16 -4.55
CA ASP A 28 -4.34 27.01 -3.96
C ASP A 28 -3.42 25.82 -3.67
N ILE A 29 -2.14 25.93 -4.02
CA ILE A 29 -1.10 24.95 -3.77
C ILE A 29 0.21 25.66 -3.40
N GLY A 30 0.98 25.09 -2.48
CA GLY A 30 2.27 25.61 -2.08
C GLY A 30 3.17 24.55 -1.47
N THR A 31 4.47 24.83 -1.42
CA THR A 31 5.46 23.95 -0.80
C THR A 31 6.31 24.72 0.21
N GLY A 32 6.63 24.06 1.32
CA GLY A 32 7.49 24.57 2.38
C GLY A 32 6.77 25.44 3.40
N TYR A 33 7.38 25.55 4.58
CA TYR A 33 6.82 26.26 5.73
C TYR A 33 6.67 27.77 5.50
N GLU A 34 7.53 28.41 4.70
CA GLU A 34 7.40 29.85 4.42
C GLU A 34 6.11 30.17 3.64
N ALA A 35 5.77 29.35 2.63
CA ALA A 35 4.52 29.50 1.89
C ALA A 35 3.30 29.24 2.81
N TRP A 36 3.40 28.21 3.64
CA TRP A 36 2.35 27.88 4.61
C TRP A 36 2.11 28.98 5.65
N LEU A 37 3.17 29.54 6.24
CA LEU A 37 3.06 30.61 7.24
C LEU A 37 2.43 31.87 6.65
N ARG A 38 2.78 32.24 5.41
CA ARG A 38 2.13 33.36 4.71
C ARG A 38 0.64 33.14 4.53
N LEU A 39 0.23 31.93 4.17
CA LEU A 39 -1.18 31.58 4.05
C LEU A 39 -1.93 31.72 5.37
N ILE A 40 -1.34 31.24 6.47
CA ILE A 40 -1.92 31.38 7.80
C ILE A 40 -2.01 32.86 8.20
N GLU A 41 -0.97 33.64 7.95
CA GLU A 41 -0.93 35.07 8.24
C GLU A 41 -2.01 35.83 7.45
N ASP A 42 -2.17 35.53 6.15
CA ASP A 42 -3.19 36.15 5.30
C ASP A 42 -4.60 35.84 5.79
N HIS A 43 -4.90 34.57 6.08
CA HIS A 43 -6.19 34.17 6.65
C HIS A 43 -6.45 34.82 8.02
N PHE A 44 -5.44 34.83 8.89
CA PHE A 44 -5.53 35.45 10.21
C PHE A 44 -5.80 36.96 10.11
N ASN A 45 -5.14 37.64 9.17
CA ASN A 45 -5.32 39.07 8.95
C ASN A 45 -6.70 39.43 8.37
N GLN A 46 -7.27 38.56 7.54
CA GLN A 46 -8.63 38.70 7.01
C GLN A 46 -9.71 38.34 8.04
N HIS A 47 -9.36 37.60 9.10
CA HIS A 47 -10.28 37.21 10.15
C HIS A 47 -10.49 38.32 11.19
N ASN A 48 -11.74 38.78 11.33
CA ASN A 48 -12.12 39.94 12.15
C ASN A 48 -12.37 39.61 13.64
N SER A 49 -12.16 38.37 14.09
CA SER A 49 -12.35 37.97 15.49
C SER A 49 -11.10 38.21 16.34
N LYS A 50 -11.29 38.36 17.66
CA LYS A 50 -10.20 38.38 18.64
C LYS A 50 -9.50 37.04 18.78
N THR A 51 -10.19 35.95 18.46
CA THR A 51 -9.64 34.58 18.48
C THR A 51 -9.68 33.98 17.08
N TYR A 52 -8.61 33.28 16.72
CA TYR A 52 -8.50 32.53 15.48
C TYR A 52 -8.16 31.09 15.83
N HIS A 53 -9.05 30.17 15.48
CA HIS A 53 -8.90 28.76 15.83
C HIS A 53 -8.33 28.01 14.62
N LEU A 54 -7.18 27.38 14.80
CA LEU A 54 -6.54 26.54 13.79
C LEU A 54 -6.61 25.08 14.25
N ALA A 55 -7.25 24.23 13.45
CA ALA A 55 -7.22 22.78 13.65
C ALA A 55 -6.16 22.16 12.73
N VAL A 56 -5.12 21.57 13.32
CA VAL A 56 -4.06 20.83 12.61
C VAL A 56 -4.25 19.34 12.91
N ASP A 57 -5.17 18.72 12.19
CA ASP A 57 -5.42 17.28 12.28
C ASP A 57 -4.42 16.53 11.39
N GLY A 58 -4.38 15.22 11.52
CA GLY A 58 -3.59 14.41 10.62
C GLY A 58 -3.37 12.99 11.10
N THR A 59 -2.63 12.27 10.25
CA THR A 59 -2.22 10.91 10.49
C THR A 59 -1.18 10.85 11.62
N HIS A 60 -1.23 9.80 12.45
CA HIS A 60 -0.22 9.58 13.49
C HIS A 60 1.17 9.48 12.86
N GLY A 61 2.14 10.20 13.44
CA GLY A 61 3.50 10.33 12.90
C GLY A 61 3.72 11.53 11.97
N ALA A 62 2.68 12.29 11.60
CA ALA A 62 2.88 13.57 10.93
C ALA A 62 3.72 14.53 11.80
N ALA A 63 4.49 15.41 11.15
CA ALA A 63 5.47 16.30 11.80
C ALA A 63 4.83 17.52 12.48
N PHE A 64 3.84 17.28 13.36
CA PHE A 64 3.09 18.34 14.07
C PHE A 64 4.02 19.30 14.83
N THR A 65 5.05 18.78 15.50
CA THR A 65 6.01 19.60 16.25
C THR A 65 6.67 20.66 15.38
N THR A 66 7.06 20.31 14.14
CA THR A 66 7.68 21.26 13.21
C THR A 66 6.69 22.37 12.84
N ILE A 67 5.42 22.06 12.56
CA ILE A 67 4.39 23.07 12.33
C ILE A 67 4.29 24.04 13.52
N LEU A 68 4.23 23.49 14.74
CA LEU A 68 4.06 24.29 15.95
C LEU A 68 5.25 25.23 16.19
N GLU A 69 6.48 24.75 16.01
CA GLU A 69 7.69 25.58 16.12
C GLU A 69 7.70 26.75 15.13
N GLN A 70 7.27 26.49 13.89
CA GLN A 70 7.15 27.53 12.85
C GLN A 70 6.07 28.57 13.20
N LEU A 71 4.89 28.11 13.64
CA LEU A 71 3.79 29.00 14.04
C LEU A 71 4.10 29.80 15.31
N GLN A 72 4.76 29.20 16.29
CA GLN A 72 5.21 29.88 17.50
C GLN A 72 6.22 30.99 17.17
N THR A 73 7.11 30.74 16.21
CA THR A 73 8.07 31.73 15.71
C THR A 73 7.35 32.91 15.06
N LEU A 74 6.40 32.64 14.15
CA LEU A 74 5.56 33.68 13.54
C LEU A 74 4.80 34.51 14.58
N CYS A 75 4.12 33.84 15.53
CA CYS A 75 3.35 34.52 16.56
C CYS A 75 4.23 35.40 17.46
N SER A 76 5.46 34.96 17.77
CA SER A 76 6.41 35.73 18.57
C SER A 76 6.90 36.97 17.83
N GLN A 77 7.11 36.89 16.51
CA GLN A 77 7.56 38.01 15.67
C GLN A 77 6.46 39.07 15.53
N GLU A 78 5.21 38.63 15.32
CA GLU A 78 4.04 39.50 15.13
C GLU A 78 3.34 39.89 16.44
N ASN A 79 3.89 39.51 17.59
CA ASN A 79 3.31 39.75 18.92
C ASN A 79 1.85 39.28 19.06
N ILE A 80 1.56 38.11 18.48
CA ILE A 80 0.27 37.42 18.54
C ILE A 80 0.27 36.47 19.73
N ALA A 81 -0.79 36.51 20.54
CA ALA A 81 -0.94 35.56 21.65
C ALA A 81 -1.20 34.15 21.10
N TYR A 82 -0.60 33.15 21.74
CA TYR A 82 -0.51 31.80 21.19
C TYR A 82 -0.89 30.76 22.23
N ILE A 83 -1.85 29.88 21.89
CA ILE A 83 -2.37 28.82 22.77
C ILE A 83 -2.31 27.48 22.03
N GLU A 84 -1.64 26.50 22.62
CA GLU A 84 -1.54 25.13 22.07
C GLU A 84 -2.38 24.13 22.85
N LEU A 85 -3.06 23.24 22.14
CA LEU A 85 -3.88 22.16 22.67
C LEU A 85 -3.61 20.87 21.87
N ASP A 86 -2.91 19.93 22.50
CA ASP A 86 -2.65 18.60 21.96
C ASP A 86 -3.88 17.70 22.09
N SER A 87 -4.36 17.13 20.97
CA SER A 87 -5.54 16.28 20.90
C SER A 87 -5.41 15.02 21.76
N THR A 88 -4.19 14.50 21.93
CA THR A 88 -3.92 13.28 22.70
C THR A 88 -4.23 13.44 24.19
N ARG A 89 -4.25 14.68 24.70
CA ARG A 89 -4.63 14.98 26.11
C ARG A 89 -6.10 14.67 26.41
N TYR A 90 -6.92 14.60 25.37
CA TYR A 90 -8.35 14.31 25.45
C TYR A 90 -8.69 12.85 25.13
N MET A 91 -7.69 12.09 24.66
CA MET A 91 -7.78 10.65 24.45
C MET A 91 -7.76 9.88 25.78
N LYS A 92 -8.24 8.64 25.74
CA LYS A 92 -8.10 7.69 26.84
C LYS A 92 -6.61 7.37 27.06
N SER A 93 -6.26 6.97 28.27
CA SER A 93 -4.90 6.52 28.58
C SER A 93 -4.58 5.20 27.85
N SER A 94 -3.29 4.90 27.69
CA SER A 94 -2.82 3.63 27.13
C SER A 94 -3.45 2.41 27.82
N ALA A 95 -3.54 2.41 29.15
CA ALA A 95 -4.15 1.31 29.89
C ALA A 95 -5.64 1.11 29.57
N GLU A 96 -6.39 2.20 29.42
CA GLU A 96 -7.81 2.16 29.04
C GLU A 96 -7.99 1.67 27.60
N LEU A 97 -7.15 2.13 26.66
CA LEU A 97 -7.21 1.71 25.25
C LEU A 97 -6.81 0.25 25.05
N LEU A 98 -5.72 -0.19 25.68
CA LEU A 98 -5.29 -1.60 25.63
C LEU A 98 -6.36 -2.53 26.21
N THR A 99 -7.08 -2.08 27.25
CA THR A 99 -8.22 -2.85 27.79
C THR A 99 -9.42 -2.83 26.85
N ALA A 100 -9.73 -1.67 26.24
CA ALA A 100 -10.88 -1.54 25.34
C ALA A 100 -10.71 -2.28 24.02
N PHE A 101 -9.46 -2.46 23.57
CA PHE A 101 -9.11 -3.00 22.25
C PHE A 101 -8.41 -4.36 22.32
N ASP A 102 -8.43 -5.03 23.48
CA ASP A 102 -7.73 -6.30 23.75
C ASP A 102 -8.04 -7.39 22.71
N ARG A 103 -9.30 -7.49 22.27
CA ARG A 103 -9.77 -8.47 21.28
C ARG A 103 -9.09 -8.37 19.92
N TYR A 104 -8.54 -7.20 19.57
CA TYR A 104 -7.86 -6.99 18.29
C TYR A 104 -6.35 -7.23 18.39
N LEU A 105 -5.78 -7.00 19.57
CA LEU A 105 -4.34 -7.06 19.82
C LEU A 105 -3.96 -8.37 20.49
N THR A 106 -4.34 -9.50 19.87
CA THR A 106 -4.13 -10.85 20.41
C THR A 106 -2.70 -11.10 20.92
N ASP A 107 -2.52 -12.14 21.74
CA ASP A 107 -1.22 -12.53 22.30
C ASP A 107 -0.17 -12.94 21.25
N ASN A 108 -0.57 -13.14 19.99
CA ASN A 108 0.37 -13.39 18.90
C ASN A 108 1.21 -12.13 18.63
N ARG A 109 2.54 -12.26 18.51
CA ARG A 109 3.45 -11.14 18.28
C ARG A 109 3.17 -10.37 16.99
N ALA A 110 2.80 -11.06 15.90
CA ALA A 110 2.69 -10.48 14.56
C ALA A 110 1.26 -10.34 14.04
N PHE A 111 0.31 -11.11 14.58
CA PHE A 111 -1.07 -11.16 14.09
C PHE A 111 -2.07 -10.67 15.13
N GLY A 112 -3.06 -9.91 14.68
CA GLY A 112 -4.21 -9.46 15.45
C GLY A 112 -5.53 -9.93 14.83
N PHE A 113 -6.62 -9.29 15.20
CA PHE A 113 -7.94 -9.44 14.58
C PHE A 113 -8.35 -8.06 14.05
N ILE A 114 -8.67 -7.94 12.76
CA ILE A 114 -8.89 -6.63 12.11
C ILE A 114 -10.11 -5.94 12.74
N ALA A 115 -9.90 -4.72 13.24
CA ALA A 115 -10.94 -3.88 13.79
C ALA A 115 -12.01 -3.54 12.73
N SER A 116 -13.28 -3.70 13.11
CA SER A 116 -14.42 -3.51 12.20
C SER A 116 -15.63 -2.83 12.82
N ASP A 117 -15.74 -2.85 14.15
CA ASP A 117 -16.89 -2.35 14.92
C ASP A 117 -16.48 -1.34 16.00
N ILE A 118 -15.39 -0.59 15.75
CA ILE A 118 -14.96 0.56 16.55
C ILE A 118 -14.75 1.78 15.66
N ASP A 119 -14.89 2.97 16.25
CA ASP A 119 -14.77 4.26 15.58
C ASP A 119 -13.65 5.09 16.24
N TYR A 120 -13.13 6.10 15.54
CA TYR A 120 -12.08 6.98 16.07
C TYR A 120 -12.49 7.64 17.40
N LYS A 121 -13.79 7.87 17.62
CA LYS A 121 -14.33 8.38 18.89
C LYS A 121 -14.03 7.46 20.07
N ASP A 122 -13.84 6.16 19.86
CA ASP A 122 -13.50 5.21 20.91
C ASP A 122 -12.09 5.44 21.47
N TYR A 123 -11.24 6.20 20.78
CA TYR A 123 -9.96 6.67 21.33
C TYR A 123 -10.14 7.81 22.34
N PHE A 124 -11.26 8.54 22.29
CA PHE A 124 -11.50 9.72 23.12
C PHE A 124 -12.25 9.42 24.41
N ARG A 125 -12.00 10.22 25.45
CA ARG A 125 -12.80 10.19 26.68
C ARG A 125 -14.22 10.69 26.39
N ALA A 126 -15.21 10.21 27.14
CA ALA A 126 -16.62 10.52 26.89
C ALA A 126 -16.97 12.03 26.89
N GLN A 127 -16.20 12.86 27.61
CA GLN A 127 -16.38 14.32 27.68
C GLN A 127 -15.28 15.10 26.94
N ALA A 128 -14.54 14.47 26.02
CA ALA A 128 -13.35 15.05 25.37
C ALA A 128 -13.58 16.45 24.77
N GLN A 129 -14.66 16.65 24.01
CA GLN A 129 -14.98 17.97 23.43
C GLN A 129 -15.31 19.02 24.51
N ALA A 130 -16.07 18.64 25.54
CA ALA A 130 -16.40 19.56 26.64
C ALA A 130 -15.16 19.91 27.48
N ASP A 131 -14.28 18.93 27.73
CA ASP A 131 -12.99 19.15 28.40
C ASP A 131 -12.09 20.07 27.58
N TRP A 132 -12.02 19.89 26.25
CA TRP A 132 -11.29 20.76 25.34
C TRP A 132 -11.83 22.19 25.38
N GLN A 133 -13.14 22.39 25.25
CA GLN A 133 -13.78 23.72 25.35
C GLN A 133 -13.47 24.42 26.67
N ASN A 134 -13.49 23.66 27.78
CA ASN A 134 -13.15 24.19 29.10
C ASN A 134 -11.67 24.63 29.19
N ASP A 135 -10.75 23.88 28.61
CA ASP A 135 -9.33 24.23 28.58
C ASP A 135 -9.04 25.42 27.67
N VAL A 136 -9.71 25.52 26.52
CA VAL A 136 -9.70 26.72 25.65
C VAL A 136 -10.10 27.95 26.48
N ALA A 137 -11.24 27.90 27.15
CA ALA A 137 -11.75 29.02 27.95
C ALA A 137 -10.81 29.40 29.11
N LYS A 138 -10.25 28.41 29.81
CA LYS A 138 -9.31 28.63 30.92
C LYS A 138 -7.99 29.27 30.46
N LYS A 139 -7.47 28.87 29.30
CA LYS A 139 -6.21 29.42 28.76
C LYS A 139 -6.41 30.79 28.12
N LEU A 140 -7.58 31.05 27.52
CA LEU A 140 -7.90 32.34 26.92
C LEU A 140 -8.05 33.47 27.95
N HIS A 141 -8.62 33.19 29.13
CA HIS A 141 -8.93 34.22 30.11
C HIS A 141 -7.69 35.01 30.59
N PRO A 142 -6.57 34.39 31.00
CA PRO A 142 -5.35 35.11 31.37
C PRO A 142 -4.67 35.78 30.17
N SER A 143 -4.73 35.17 28.98
CA SER A 143 -4.14 35.73 27.77
C SER A 143 -4.82 37.02 27.33
N LEU A 144 -6.15 37.14 27.49
CA LEU A 144 -6.86 38.38 27.18
C LEU A 144 -6.67 39.46 28.24
N GLU A 145 -6.40 39.09 29.50
CA GLU A 145 -6.13 40.04 30.60
C GLU A 145 -4.71 40.63 30.57
N SER A 146 -3.72 39.89 30.05
CA SER A 146 -2.32 40.36 29.96
C SER A 146 -2.03 41.24 28.73
N LEU A 147 -2.97 41.31 27.77
CA LEU A 147 -2.86 42.11 26.56
C LEU A 147 -3.49 43.50 26.81
N GLU A 148 -2.74 44.43 27.40
CA GLU A 148 -3.14 45.83 27.52
C GLU A 148 -3.08 46.54 26.13
N GLY A 149 -4.20 46.53 25.39
CA GLY A 149 -4.35 47.29 24.13
C GLY A 149 -5.54 46.87 23.28
N ASP A 150 -6.19 47.82 22.60
CA ASP A 150 -7.48 47.67 21.89
C ASP A 150 -7.43 46.83 20.58
N GLY A 151 -6.36 46.02 20.36
CA GLY A 151 -6.10 45.35 19.08
C GLY A 151 -5.40 43.99 19.13
N SER A 152 -5.18 43.40 20.32
CA SER A 152 -4.49 42.12 20.45
C SER A 152 -5.38 40.92 20.05
N ARG A 153 -4.88 40.06 19.16
CA ARG A 153 -5.56 38.86 18.67
C ARG A 153 -4.80 37.60 19.15
N THR A 154 -5.52 36.49 19.31
CA THR A 154 -4.98 35.22 19.80
C THR A 154 -5.20 34.12 18.77
N ILE A 155 -4.14 33.35 18.48
CA ILE A 155 -4.23 32.10 17.74
C ILE A 155 -4.33 30.94 18.74
N ILE A 156 -5.33 30.09 18.55
CA ILE A 156 -5.53 28.85 19.31
C ILE A 156 -5.33 27.70 18.34
N ILE A 157 -4.35 26.85 18.62
CA ILE A 157 -4.04 25.68 17.81
C ILE A 157 -4.47 24.43 18.55
N THR A 158 -5.35 23.66 17.93
CA THR A 158 -5.59 22.27 18.32
C THR A 158 -4.89 21.38 17.32
N TYR A 159 -4.01 20.49 17.78
CA TYR A 159 -3.18 19.67 16.88
C TYR A 159 -3.13 18.20 17.27
N GLY A 160 -2.80 17.35 16.30
CA GLY A 160 -2.68 15.90 16.45
C GLY A 160 -3.90 15.15 15.91
N PRO A 161 -3.85 13.81 15.84
CA PRO A 161 -4.95 13.01 15.31
C PRO A 161 -6.28 13.31 16.02
N GLY A 162 -7.33 13.62 15.25
CA GLY A 162 -8.66 13.97 15.73
C GLY A 162 -8.79 15.41 16.28
N ALA A 163 -7.84 16.30 16.00
CA ALA A 163 -7.95 17.72 16.30
C ALA A 163 -9.21 18.37 15.67
N GLY A 164 -9.57 18.03 14.44
CA GLY A 164 -10.77 18.50 13.76
C GLY A 164 -12.06 18.00 14.42
N TYR A 165 -12.03 16.83 15.06
CA TYR A 165 -13.14 16.37 15.89
C TYR A 165 -13.31 17.20 17.18
N LEU A 166 -12.22 17.60 17.82
CA LEU A 166 -12.27 18.43 19.03
C LEU A 166 -12.65 19.87 18.73
N SER A 167 -12.07 20.44 17.66
CA SER A 167 -12.17 21.84 17.25
C SER A 167 -13.02 22.00 15.99
N SER A 168 -14.25 21.48 16.00
CA SER A 168 -15.13 21.46 14.81
C SER A 168 -15.61 22.85 14.35
N ASP A 169 -15.39 23.89 15.15
CA ASP A 169 -15.68 25.29 14.86
C ASP A 169 -14.41 26.08 14.48
N ALA A 170 -13.35 25.40 14.03
CA ALA A 170 -12.11 26.04 13.63
C ALA A 170 -12.32 27.10 12.54
N SER A 171 -11.57 28.19 12.65
CA SER A 171 -11.52 29.25 11.62
C SER A 171 -10.80 28.78 10.37
N LEU A 172 -9.86 27.84 10.53
CA LEU A 172 -9.18 27.13 9.46
C LEU A 172 -8.77 25.73 9.94
N SER A 173 -8.85 24.77 9.03
CA SER A 173 -8.56 23.37 9.30
C SER A 173 -7.64 22.78 8.24
N ILE A 174 -6.67 21.98 8.69
CA ILE A 174 -5.74 21.27 7.81
C ILE A 174 -5.60 19.81 8.24
N PHE A 175 -5.54 18.92 7.26
CA PHE A 175 -5.24 17.51 7.45
C PHE A 175 -3.82 17.20 6.97
N CYS A 176 -2.92 16.90 7.91
CA CYS A 176 -1.53 16.55 7.66
C CYS A 176 -1.38 15.04 7.50
N ASP A 177 -0.91 14.57 6.34
CA ASP A 177 -0.90 13.16 6.01
C ASP A 177 0.51 12.64 5.72
N ILE A 178 0.72 11.35 6.03
CA ILE A 178 1.95 10.63 5.74
C ILE A 178 1.61 9.21 5.27
N SER A 179 2.44 8.68 4.38
CA SER A 179 2.30 7.32 3.87
C SER A 179 2.53 6.26 4.95
N ARG A 180 1.99 5.06 4.73
CA ARG A 180 2.30 3.90 5.57
C ARG A 180 3.79 3.57 5.54
N GLU A 181 4.45 3.75 4.39
CA GLU A 181 5.90 3.59 4.27
C GLU A 181 6.65 4.49 5.26
N ASN A 182 6.28 5.77 5.33
CA ASN A 182 6.88 6.72 6.26
C ASN A 182 6.51 6.44 7.72
N GLN A 183 5.26 6.05 8.02
CA GLN A 183 4.88 5.59 9.37
C GLN A 183 5.72 4.40 9.81
N GLN A 184 5.88 3.39 8.95
CA GLN A 184 6.72 2.21 9.22
C GLN A 184 8.18 2.59 9.46
N ARG A 185 8.71 3.58 8.72
CA ARG A 185 10.06 4.12 8.96
C ARG A 185 10.16 4.73 10.36
N LEU A 186 9.17 5.53 10.77
CA LEU A 186 9.12 6.13 12.11
C LEU A 186 8.97 5.06 13.20
N HIS A 187 8.18 4.01 12.99
CA HIS A 187 8.07 2.88 13.92
C HIS A 187 9.41 2.16 14.12
N ARG A 188 10.18 1.95 13.04
CA ARG A 188 11.55 1.42 13.14
C ARG A 188 12.50 2.35 13.88
N GLN A 189 12.20 3.65 13.94
CA GLN A 189 12.93 4.66 14.71
C GLN A 189 12.40 4.81 16.16
N GLY A 190 11.42 4.00 16.57
CA GLY A 190 10.91 3.94 17.94
C GLY A 190 9.57 4.67 18.17
N MET A 191 8.91 5.15 17.11
CA MET A 191 7.54 5.66 17.23
C MET A 191 6.60 4.50 17.59
N GLY A 192 5.90 4.60 18.73
CA GLY A 192 4.84 3.65 19.08
C GLY A 192 3.54 3.91 18.31
N SER A 193 2.51 3.11 18.57
CA SER A 193 1.16 3.33 18.04
C SER A 193 0.45 4.42 18.83
N LEU A 194 -0.54 5.06 18.20
CA LEU A 194 -1.26 6.20 18.74
C LEU A 194 -1.89 5.86 20.10
N GLN A 195 -1.32 6.47 21.15
CA GLN A 195 -1.80 6.38 22.53
C GLN A 195 -1.80 4.97 23.16
N LEU A 196 -1.29 3.94 22.47
CA LEU A 196 -1.20 2.56 23.00
C LEU A 196 0.07 2.32 23.82
N GLY A 197 1.04 3.23 23.76
CA GLY A 197 2.28 3.16 24.53
C GLY A 197 3.43 2.54 23.74
N GLN A 198 4.48 2.14 24.46
CA GLN A 198 5.66 1.55 23.84
C GLN A 198 5.43 0.08 23.50
N CYS A 199 5.82 -0.30 22.29
CA CYS A 199 5.88 -1.70 21.86
C CYS A 199 7.27 -2.27 22.12
N VAL A 200 7.36 -3.60 22.22
CA VAL A 200 8.62 -4.33 22.36
C VAL A 200 9.50 -4.14 21.13
N ASP A 201 8.90 -4.13 19.94
CA ASP A 201 9.60 -3.98 18.67
C ASP A 201 8.67 -3.48 17.55
N SER A 202 9.24 -3.30 16.37
CA SER A 202 8.53 -2.82 15.17
C SER A 202 7.49 -3.83 14.64
N VAL A 203 7.61 -5.13 14.94
CA VAL A 203 6.62 -6.15 14.52
C VAL A 203 5.34 -5.99 15.34
N GLU A 204 5.47 -5.81 16.65
CA GLU A 204 4.32 -5.54 17.51
C GLU A 204 3.67 -4.19 17.18
N THR A 205 4.49 -3.17 16.89
CA THR A 205 3.97 -1.85 16.47
C THR A 205 3.18 -1.97 15.16
N TYR A 206 3.72 -2.71 14.19
CA TYR A 206 3.02 -2.97 12.93
C TYR A 206 1.73 -3.78 13.13
N LYS A 207 1.70 -4.75 14.06
CA LYS A 207 0.46 -5.45 14.44
C LYS A 207 -0.59 -4.46 14.94
N GLN A 208 -0.23 -3.56 15.85
CA GLN A 208 -1.16 -2.55 16.35
C GLN A 208 -1.64 -1.62 15.23
N ALA A 209 -0.76 -1.23 14.30
CA ALA A 209 -1.11 -0.42 13.16
C ALA A 209 -2.10 -1.12 12.20
N LEU A 210 -1.72 -2.32 11.71
CA LEU A 210 -2.49 -3.06 10.69
C LEU A 210 -3.86 -3.52 11.19
N PHE A 211 -3.93 -4.04 12.42
CA PHE A 211 -5.16 -4.68 12.92
C PHE A 211 -6.08 -3.72 13.67
N LEU A 212 -5.61 -2.54 14.06
CA LEU A 212 -6.38 -1.63 14.92
C LEU A 212 -6.31 -0.18 14.45
N GLU A 213 -5.12 0.42 14.40
CA GLU A 213 -5.00 1.87 14.14
C GLU A 213 -5.44 2.26 12.73
N TRP A 214 -4.89 1.63 11.70
CA TRP A 214 -5.22 1.96 10.31
C TRP A 214 -6.69 1.68 9.97
N PRO A 215 -7.28 0.51 10.31
CA PRO A 215 -8.71 0.28 10.10
C PRO A 215 -9.62 1.36 10.70
N VAL A 216 -9.22 1.98 11.81
CA VAL A 216 -10.01 3.04 12.47
C VAL A 216 -9.74 4.42 11.86
N TRP A 217 -8.47 4.81 11.78
CA TRP A 217 -8.10 6.18 11.43
C TRP A 217 -8.14 6.45 9.93
N GLU A 218 -8.00 5.42 9.09
CA GLU A 218 -8.26 5.57 7.66
C GLU A 218 -9.75 5.76 7.37
N GLN A 219 -10.65 5.19 8.18
CA GLN A 219 -12.09 5.46 8.10
C GLN A 219 -12.43 6.87 8.56
N TYR A 220 -11.76 7.36 9.61
CA TYR A 220 -11.85 8.77 10.00
C TYR A 220 -11.45 9.69 8.83
N ARG A 221 -10.27 9.47 8.24
CA ARG A 221 -9.82 10.23 7.07
C ARG A 221 -10.82 10.13 5.92
N LYS A 222 -11.25 8.93 5.54
CA LYS A 222 -12.21 8.70 4.46
C LYS A 222 -13.52 9.46 4.66
N ARG A 223 -14.05 9.51 5.89
CA ARG A 223 -15.33 10.14 6.19
C ARG A 223 -15.27 11.66 6.28
N TYR A 224 -14.18 12.21 6.82
CA TYR A 224 -14.14 13.62 7.22
C TYR A 224 -13.10 14.46 6.48
N LEU A 225 -12.23 13.89 5.63
CA LEU A 225 -11.19 14.66 4.95
C LEU A 225 -11.77 15.82 4.12
N ASN A 226 -12.93 15.63 3.51
CA ASN A 226 -13.59 16.66 2.71
C ASN A 226 -14.18 17.83 3.53
N ASP A 227 -14.22 17.71 4.86
CA ASP A 227 -14.66 18.76 5.77
C ASP A 227 -13.52 19.74 6.12
N PHE A 228 -12.28 19.43 5.73
CA PHE A 228 -11.12 20.29 5.96
C PHE A 228 -10.94 21.34 4.86
N ASP A 229 -10.24 22.43 5.17
CA ASP A 229 -9.92 23.49 4.20
C ASP A 229 -8.68 23.14 3.35
N TYR A 230 -7.64 22.61 4.01
CA TYR A 230 -6.38 22.22 3.37
C TYR A 230 -5.98 20.77 3.66
N TYR A 231 -5.27 20.17 2.70
CA TYR A 231 -4.52 18.93 2.85
C TYR A 231 -3.04 19.26 2.79
N MET A 232 -2.23 18.59 3.61
CA MET A 232 -0.78 18.74 3.60
C MET A 232 -0.12 17.37 3.51
N ASP A 233 0.56 17.12 2.40
CA ASP A 233 1.48 16.02 2.24
C ASP A 233 2.76 16.30 3.05
N MET A 234 3.01 15.45 4.04
CA MET A 234 4.18 15.49 4.92
C MET A 234 5.14 14.32 4.69
N ASN A 235 5.08 13.65 3.55
CA ASN A 235 6.03 12.58 3.24
C ASN A 235 7.48 13.11 3.16
N ASP A 236 7.66 14.39 2.81
CA ASP A 236 8.87 15.17 3.07
C ASP A 236 8.57 16.20 4.19
N PRO A 237 8.98 15.94 5.44
CA PRO A 237 8.72 16.85 6.56
C PRO A 237 9.53 18.16 6.49
N ASP A 238 10.58 18.22 5.67
CA ASP A 238 11.40 19.44 5.51
C ASP A 238 10.80 20.40 4.48
N GLN A 239 10.08 19.85 3.49
CA GLN A 239 9.41 20.59 2.42
C GLN A 239 7.98 20.06 2.17
N PRO A 240 7.05 20.22 3.14
CA PRO A 240 5.69 19.74 2.96
C PRO A 240 4.99 20.48 1.82
N THR A 241 4.15 19.77 1.06
CA THR A 241 3.30 20.38 0.02
C THR A 241 1.86 20.40 0.50
N PHE A 242 1.22 21.56 0.42
CA PHE A 242 -0.16 21.74 0.83
C PHE A 242 -1.01 22.27 -0.32
N LEU A 243 -2.30 21.97 -0.28
CA LEU A 243 -3.28 22.46 -1.23
C LEU A 243 -4.68 22.52 -0.63
N THR A 244 -5.56 23.30 -1.26
CA THR A 244 -6.98 23.35 -0.89
C THR A 244 -7.65 21.99 -1.18
N LEU A 245 -8.61 21.59 -0.35
CA LEU A 245 -9.37 20.35 -0.60
C LEU A 245 -10.13 20.33 -1.94
N PRO A 246 -10.73 21.44 -2.41
CA PRO A 246 -11.28 21.52 -3.76
C PRO A 246 -10.26 21.17 -4.85
N LEU A 247 -9.03 21.68 -4.76
CA LEU A 247 -7.98 21.36 -5.74
C LEU A 247 -7.56 19.89 -5.64
N LEU A 248 -7.41 19.35 -4.42
CA LEU A 248 -7.09 17.94 -4.22
C LEU A 248 -8.13 17.03 -4.89
N ARG A 249 -9.43 17.32 -4.71
CA ARG A 249 -10.51 16.57 -5.36
C ARG A 249 -10.42 16.62 -6.88
N ALA A 250 -10.17 17.80 -7.46
CA ALA A 250 -10.04 17.94 -8.91
C ALA A 250 -8.85 17.14 -9.46
N LEU A 251 -7.72 17.15 -8.76
CA LEU A 251 -6.54 16.36 -9.11
C LEU A 251 -6.79 14.86 -9.01
N MET A 252 -7.42 14.39 -7.93
CA MET A 252 -7.79 12.98 -7.77
C MET A 252 -8.77 12.52 -8.86
N GLN A 253 -9.77 13.34 -9.19
CA GLN A 253 -10.73 13.03 -10.24
C GLN A 253 -10.06 12.90 -11.61
N ALA A 254 -9.10 13.77 -11.93
CA ALA A 254 -8.35 13.70 -13.17
C ALA A 254 -7.40 12.49 -13.19
N ALA A 255 -6.69 12.22 -12.09
CA ALA A 255 -5.81 11.06 -11.94
C ALA A 255 -6.56 9.72 -12.13
N ALA A 256 -7.80 9.62 -11.64
CA ALA A 256 -8.64 8.43 -11.79
C ALA A 256 -9.09 8.12 -13.24
N GLN A 257 -8.88 9.06 -14.17
CA GLN A 257 -9.31 8.95 -15.58
C GLN A 257 -8.14 8.70 -16.56
N GLN A 258 -6.92 8.53 -16.06
CA GLN A 258 -5.73 8.28 -16.87
C GLN A 258 -4.96 7.05 -16.39
N PRO A 259 -4.11 6.43 -17.22
CA PRO A 259 -3.16 5.42 -16.73
C PRO A 259 -2.30 5.99 -15.60
N ILE A 260 -2.18 5.24 -14.51
CA ILE A 260 -1.42 5.64 -13.32
C ILE A 260 -0.41 4.57 -12.93
N ARG A 261 0.68 5.02 -12.29
CA ARG A 261 1.66 4.15 -11.65
C ARG A 261 1.91 4.62 -10.22
N VAL A 262 1.81 3.68 -9.29
CA VAL A 262 2.15 3.93 -7.88
C VAL A 262 3.67 3.93 -7.68
N LYS A 263 4.13 4.62 -6.64
CA LYS A 263 5.52 4.63 -6.20
C LYS A 263 5.87 3.24 -5.64
N PRO A 264 6.81 2.49 -6.24
CA PRO A 264 7.19 1.19 -5.74
C PRO A 264 7.93 1.32 -4.39
N PHE A 265 7.75 0.33 -3.52
CA PHE A 265 8.48 0.19 -2.26
C PHE A 265 9.45 -0.98 -2.36
N PHE A 266 10.64 -0.88 -1.77
CA PHE A 266 11.67 -1.93 -1.83
C PHE A 266 12.04 -2.41 -0.43
N ALA A 267 12.29 -3.70 -0.29
CA ALA A 267 12.73 -4.26 0.99
C ALA A 267 13.86 -5.28 0.85
N PRO A 268 14.92 -5.18 1.67
CA PRO A 268 15.90 -6.24 1.79
C PRO A 268 15.31 -7.44 2.53
N GLY A 269 15.88 -8.62 2.33
CA GLY A 269 15.44 -9.85 2.98
C GLY A 269 16.57 -10.87 3.10
N ILE A 270 16.47 -11.79 4.06
CA ILE A 270 17.55 -12.75 4.34
C ILE A 270 17.87 -13.67 3.15
N TRP A 271 16.87 -13.95 2.31
CA TRP A 271 17.03 -14.74 1.08
C TRP A 271 17.28 -13.88 -0.17
N GLY A 272 17.27 -12.55 -0.03
CA GLY A 272 17.21 -11.61 -1.14
C GLY A 272 18.40 -11.67 -2.10
N GLY A 273 18.08 -11.54 -3.38
CA GLY A 273 19.01 -11.52 -4.48
C GLY A 273 19.59 -10.13 -4.79
N GLN A 274 20.30 -10.08 -5.92
CA GLN A 274 21.06 -8.91 -6.37
C GLN A 274 20.52 -8.31 -7.67
N TYR A 275 19.51 -8.93 -8.29
CA TYR A 275 19.00 -8.49 -9.58
C TYR A 275 18.23 -7.18 -9.46
N LEU A 276 17.23 -7.11 -8.56
CA LEU A 276 16.43 -5.91 -8.33
C LEU A 276 17.30 -4.74 -7.85
N LYS A 277 18.25 -5.01 -6.96
CA LYS A 277 19.21 -4.00 -6.47
C LYS A 277 19.93 -3.30 -7.63
N LYS A 278 20.39 -4.08 -8.63
CA LYS A 278 21.07 -3.56 -9.82
C LYS A 278 20.11 -2.90 -10.81
N LEU A 279 18.97 -3.54 -11.08
CA LEU A 279 17.97 -3.05 -12.04
C LEU A 279 17.43 -1.67 -11.63
N CYS A 280 17.05 -1.55 -10.36
CA CYS A 280 16.41 -0.35 -9.80
C CYS A 280 17.44 0.66 -9.26
N GLN A 281 18.75 0.38 -9.41
CA GLN A 281 19.86 1.23 -8.94
C GLN A 281 19.71 1.60 -7.46
N LEU A 282 19.36 0.61 -6.64
CA LEU A 282 19.17 0.79 -5.20
C LEU A 282 20.52 1.07 -4.50
N PRO A 283 20.52 1.69 -3.31
CA PRO A 283 21.74 2.13 -2.65
C PRO A 283 22.77 1.02 -2.46
N GLU A 284 24.06 1.36 -2.62
CA GLU A 284 25.15 0.38 -2.60
C GLU A 284 25.27 -0.33 -1.24
N GLU A 285 24.93 0.35 -0.15
CA GLU A 285 24.98 -0.14 1.23
C GLU A 285 23.92 -1.19 1.57
N TRP A 286 22.88 -1.35 0.74
CA TRP A 286 21.89 -2.41 0.94
C TRP A 286 22.53 -3.77 0.69
N ASP A 287 22.39 -4.73 1.59
CA ASP A 287 22.96 -6.08 1.39
C ASP A 287 22.39 -6.74 0.13
N ASN A 288 21.09 -6.57 -0.11
CA ASN A 288 20.33 -7.14 -1.22
C ASN A 288 19.01 -6.39 -1.42
N CYS A 289 18.18 -6.87 -2.36
CA CYS A 289 16.78 -6.50 -2.47
C CYS A 289 15.98 -7.78 -2.68
N ALA A 290 15.19 -8.18 -1.68
CA ALA A 290 14.37 -9.39 -1.76
C ALA A 290 13.02 -9.11 -2.42
N TRP A 291 12.44 -7.96 -2.07
CA TRP A 291 11.11 -7.57 -2.52
C TRP A 291 11.12 -6.21 -3.22
N SER A 292 10.36 -6.12 -4.29
CA SER A 292 9.85 -4.84 -4.80
C SER A 292 8.33 -4.93 -4.88
N PHE A 293 7.66 -4.03 -4.19
CA PHE A 293 6.21 -3.93 -4.14
C PHE A 293 5.80 -2.89 -5.16
N GLU A 294 5.21 -3.36 -6.26
CA GLU A 294 4.74 -2.53 -7.38
C GLU A 294 3.38 -1.93 -6.96
N PRO A 295 2.21 -2.32 -7.51
CA PRO A 295 0.94 -2.05 -6.83
C PRO A 295 0.62 -3.02 -5.70
N ILE A 296 0.67 -2.56 -4.45
CA ILE A 296 0.02 -3.10 -3.25
C ILE A 296 -0.77 -1.96 -2.62
N ALA A 297 -2.05 -1.85 -3.01
CA ALA A 297 -2.78 -0.60 -2.81
C ALA A 297 -2.81 -0.05 -1.38
N PRO A 298 -2.96 -0.86 -0.31
CA PRO A 298 -2.90 -0.34 1.05
C PRO A 298 -1.56 0.32 1.43
N GLU A 299 -0.45 -0.09 0.81
CA GLU A 299 0.91 0.31 1.19
C GLU A 299 1.50 1.41 0.30
N ASN A 300 1.15 1.44 -1.00
CA ASN A 300 1.76 2.36 -1.95
C ASN A 300 1.09 3.75 -1.99
N THR A 301 1.87 4.71 -2.48
CA THR A 301 1.44 6.07 -2.78
C THR A 301 1.50 6.37 -4.27
N LEU A 302 0.90 7.47 -4.70
CA LEU A 302 1.00 8.06 -6.02
C LEU A 302 1.76 9.37 -5.91
N LEU A 303 2.76 9.56 -6.77
CA LEU A 303 3.37 10.88 -6.97
C LEU A 303 2.59 11.60 -8.05
N ILE A 304 1.86 12.64 -7.68
CA ILE A 304 1.08 13.49 -8.59
C ILE A 304 1.82 14.79 -8.82
N GLU A 305 2.14 15.11 -10.07
CA GLU A 305 2.67 16.43 -10.43
C GLU A 305 1.55 17.31 -10.98
N ALA A 306 1.42 18.49 -10.38
CA ALA A 306 0.51 19.52 -10.84
C ALA A 306 1.08 20.91 -10.52
N TYR A 307 1.03 21.81 -11.48
CA TYR A 307 1.44 23.21 -11.33
C TYR A 307 2.90 23.39 -10.84
N GLY A 308 3.78 22.42 -11.14
CA GLY A 308 5.18 22.46 -10.70
C GLY A 308 5.42 22.00 -9.26
N HIS A 309 4.39 21.45 -8.60
CA HIS A 309 4.48 20.81 -7.30
C HIS A 309 4.27 19.30 -7.43
N THR A 310 4.95 18.52 -6.59
CA THR A 310 4.76 17.07 -6.51
C THR A 310 4.12 16.72 -5.16
N LEU A 311 3.01 16.00 -5.20
CA LEU A 311 2.29 15.48 -4.04
C LEU A 311 2.46 13.97 -3.98
N GLU A 312 2.79 13.44 -2.81
CA GLU A 312 2.76 12.02 -2.52
C GLU A 312 1.46 11.66 -1.77
N LEU A 313 0.50 11.07 -2.50
CA LEU A 313 -0.83 10.74 -1.98
C LEU A 313 -0.95 9.23 -1.73
N PRO A 314 -1.48 8.77 -0.59
CA PRO A 314 -1.82 7.35 -0.40
C PRO A 314 -2.76 6.84 -1.51
N PHE A 315 -2.44 5.72 -2.15
CA PHE A 315 -3.33 5.16 -3.16
C PHE A 315 -4.76 4.82 -2.64
N PRO A 316 -4.95 4.38 -1.37
CA PRO A 316 -6.29 4.20 -0.81
C PRO A 316 -7.14 5.47 -0.79
N LEU A 317 -6.51 6.66 -0.76
CA LEU A 317 -7.23 7.93 -0.80
C LEU A 317 -7.91 8.12 -2.17
N LEU A 318 -7.18 7.84 -3.25
CA LEU A 318 -7.72 7.90 -4.60
C LEU A 318 -8.82 6.84 -4.81
N LEU A 319 -8.60 5.62 -4.32
CA LEU A 319 -9.58 4.52 -4.40
C LEU A 319 -10.86 4.81 -3.62
N SER A 320 -10.75 5.45 -2.46
CA SER A 320 -11.92 5.86 -1.67
C SER A 320 -12.74 6.94 -2.37
N ALA A 321 -12.07 7.89 -3.05
CA ALA A 321 -12.71 9.02 -3.72
C ALA A 321 -13.33 8.64 -5.08
N HIS A 322 -12.68 7.76 -5.84
CA HIS A 322 -13.08 7.42 -7.22
C HIS A 322 -13.00 5.90 -7.51
N PRO A 323 -13.65 5.04 -6.69
CA PRO A 323 -13.52 3.59 -6.83
C PRO A 323 -14.07 3.08 -8.17
N GLU A 324 -15.19 3.64 -8.66
CA GLU A 324 -15.82 3.20 -9.91
C GLU A 324 -15.02 3.62 -11.15
N GLN A 325 -14.45 4.83 -11.15
CA GLN A 325 -13.63 5.31 -12.27
C GLN A 325 -12.36 4.46 -12.40
N ILE A 326 -11.78 4.05 -11.27
CA ILE A 326 -10.58 3.22 -11.26
C ILE A 326 -10.93 1.77 -11.56
N MET A 327 -11.79 1.15 -10.75
CA MET A 327 -11.98 -0.30 -10.76
C MET A 327 -13.11 -0.76 -11.67
N GLY A 328 -14.10 0.10 -11.93
CA GLY A 328 -15.33 -0.24 -12.63
C GLY A 328 -16.44 -0.76 -11.70
N GLU A 329 -17.70 -0.53 -12.10
CA GLU A 329 -18.89 -0.84 -11.28
C GLU A 329 -18.90 -2.29 -10.76
N ARG A 330 -18.59 -3.26 -11.63
CA ARG A 330 -18.53 -4.68 -11.25
C ARG A 330 -17.54 -4.93 -10.11
N ASN A 331 -16.35 -4.35 -10.20
CA ASN A 331 -15.30 -4.59 -9.22
C ASN A 331 -15.60 -3.85 -7.91
N VAL A 332 -16.26 -2.69 -7.96
CA VAL A 332 -16.77 -2.01 -6.76
C VAL A 332 -17.85 -2.84 -6.06
N GLN A 333 -18.75 -3.49 -6.80
CA GLN A 333 -19.73 -4.41 -6.21
C GLN A 333 -19.08 -5.63 -5.53
N LEU A 334 -17.91 -6.06 -6.01
CA LEU A 334 -17.19 -7.20 -5.46
C LEU A 334 -16.27 -6.81 -4.29
N PHE A 335 -15.64 -5.64 -4.33
CA PHE A 335 -14.52 -5.28 -3.44
C PHE A 335 -14.64 -3.89 -2.78
N GLY A 336 -15.71 -3.14 -3.05
CA GLY A 336 -15.88 -1.79 -2.54
C GLY A 336 -14.86 -0.82 -3.12
N ASP A 337 -14.09 -0.17 -2.25
CA ASP A 337 -12.93 0.66 -2.59
C ASP A 337 -11.59 -0.07 -2.41
N TYR A 338 -11.61 -1.37 -2.11
CA TYR A 338 -10.39 -2.12 -1.93
C TYR A 338 -9.88 -2.65 -3.28
N PHE A 339 -8.70 -2.21 -3.70
CA PHE A 339 -8.11 -2.64 -4.96
C PHE A 339 -7.64 -4.10 -4.86
N PRO A 340 -8.19 -5.02 -5.69
CA PRO A 340 -8.17 -6.44 -5.34
C PRO A 340 -6.94 -7.22 -5.84
N ILE A 341 -6.13 -6.65 -6.74
CA ILE A 341 -4.96 -7.31 -7.33
C ILE A 341 -3.69 -6.52 -7.00
N ARG A 342 -2.62 -7.27 -6.72
CA ARG A 342 -1.28 -6.72 -6.53
C ARG A 342 -0.24 -7.36 -7.44
N PHE A 343 0.84 -6.62 -7.67
CA PHE A 343 2.09 -7.15 -8.21
C PHE A 343 3.25 -6.90 -7.25
N ASP A 344 4.13 -7.88 -7.16
CA ASP A 344 5.40 -7.77 -6.45
C ASP A 344 6.48 -8.63 -7.10
N TYR A 345 7.72 -8.28 -6.83
CA TYR A 345 8.88 -9.04 -7.27
C TYR A 345 9.50 -9.80 -6.10
N LEU A 346 9.79 -11.08 -6.33
CA LEU A 346 10.58 -11.93 -5.43
C LEU A 346 11.91 -12.24 -6.11
N ASP A 347 13.01 -11.67 -5.61
CA ASP A 347 14.35 -11.84 -6.18
C ASP A 347 15.20 -12.79 -5.34
N THR A 348 15.54 -13.93 -5.92
CA THR A 348 16.48 -14.91 -5.37
C THR A 348 17.71 -15.10 -6.25
N ILE A 349 17.93 -14.26 -7.27
CA ILE A 349 19.10 -14.33 -8.16
C ILE A 349 20.35 -13.88 -7.40
N GLY A 350 21.31 -14.79 -7.25
CA GLY A 350 22.46 -14.58 -6.36
C GLY A 350 22.08 -14.53 -4.86
N GLY A 351 20.87 -14.98 -4.53
CA GLY A 351 20.34 -15.11 -3.17
C GLY A 351 20.15 -16.58 -2.78
N ASP A 352 19.11 -16.85 -2.00
CA ASP A 352 18.79 -18.19 -1.49
C ASP A 352 17.30 -18.51 -1.68
N ASN A 353 16.89 -19.74 -1.35
CA ASN A 353 15.50 -20.17 -1.46
C ASN A 353 14.56 -19.27 -0.62
N LEU A 354 13.34 -19.02 -1.08
CA LEU A 354 12.30 -18.52 -0.20
C LEU A 354 11.99 -19.53 0.92
N SER A 355 11.32 -19.04 1.96
CA SER A 355 10.76 -19.92 2.99
C SER A 355 9.67 -20.79 2.40
N LEU A 356 9.61 -22.05 2.82
CA LEU A 356 8.44 -22.88 2.58
C LEU A 356 7.27 -22.27 3.36
N GLN A 357 6.16 -21.99 2.68
CA GLN A 357 5.06 -21.23 3.24
C GLN A 357 3.70 -21.71 2.73
N VAL A 358 2.64 -21.20 3.37
CA VAL A 358 1.26 -21.38 2.96
C VAL A 358 0.44 -20.13 3.29
N HIS A 359 -0.47 -19.75 2.40
CA HIS A 359 -1.45 -18.69 2.63
C HIS A 359 -2.73 -19.25 3.26
N PRO A 360 -3.41 -18.48 4.13
CA PRO A 360 -4.65 -18.92 4.76
C PRO A 360 -5.71 -19.28 3.73
N ARG A 361 -6.57 -20.24 4.04
CA ARG A 361 -7.79 -20.49 3.27
C ARG A 361 -8.80 -19.38 3.59
N GLN A 362 -9.72 -19.11 2.67
CA GLN A 362 -10.70 -18.01 2.79
C GLN A 362 -11.46 -18.05 4.12
N SER A 363 -12.04 -19.19 4.50
CA SER A 363 -12.78 -19.30 5.77
C SER A 363 -11.90 -19.06 7.01
N TYR A 364 -10.62 -19.46 6.94
CA TYR A 364 -9.70 -19.28 8.05
C TYR A 364 -9.32 -17.82 8.24
N ILE A 365 -9.09 -17.08 7.15
CA ILE A 365 -8.70 -15.68 7.25
C ILE A 365 -9.83 -14.80 7.81
N GLU A 366 -11.06 -15.12 7.43
CA GLU A 366 -12.27 -14.48 7.93
C GLU A 366 -12.49 -14.78 9.42
N GLU A 367 -12.43 -16.05 9.83
CA GLU A 367 -12.73 -16.46 11.21
C GLU A 367 -11.64 -16.00 12.20
N ILE A 368 -10.37 -16.12 11.82
CA ILE A 368 -9.25 -15.97 12.76
C ILE A 368 -8.69 -14.55 12.77
N PHE A 369 -8.76 -13.83 11.65
CA PHE A 369 -8.16 -12.49 11.54
C PHE A 369 -9.16 -11.41 11.15
N ASN A 370 -10.42 -11.76 10.91
CA ASN A 370 -11.43 -10.84 10.40
C ASN A 370 -11.02 -10.16 9.09
N GLU A 371 -10.24 -10.83 8.25
CA GLU A 371 -9.90 -10.32 6.92
C GLU A 371 -10.89 -10.89 5.90
N ARG A 372 -11.29 -10.07 4.92
CA ARG A 372 -12.32 -10.40 3.93
C ARG A 372 -11.75 -11.09 2.72
N MET A 373 -10.46 -10.96 2.46
CA MET A 373 -9.82 -11.56 1.30
C MET A 373 -8.60 -12.35 1.73
N THR A 374 -8.44 -13.56 1.20
CA THR A 374 -7.17 -14.27 1.34
C THR A 374 -6.22 -14.01 0.19
N GLN A 375 -4.92 -14.16 0.45
CA GLN A 375 -3.90 -14.17 -0.58
C GLN A 375 -4.02 -15.44 -1.43
N GLN A 376 -4.32 -15.22 -2.69
CA GLN A 376 -4.23 -16.15 -3.80
C GLN A 376 -3.10 -15.61 -4.67
N GLU A 377 -2.20 -16.44 -5.16
CA GLU A 377 -1.04 -15.93 -5.89
C GLU A 377 -0.69 -16.76 -7.12
N SER A 378 0.26 -16.24 -7.88
CA SER A 378 0.87 -16.93 -8.98
C SER A 378 2.29 -16.43 -9.18
N TYR A 379 3.18 -17.33 -9.61
CA TYR A 379 4.56 -17.00 -9.93
C TYR A 379 4.75 -17.01 -11.43
N TYR A 380 4.96 -15.82 -12.02
CA TYR A 380 5.48 -15.68 -13.37
C TYR A 380 7.00 -15.56 -13.31
N ILE A 381 7.71 -16.49 -13.93
CA ILE A 381 9.18 -16.50 -13.92
C ILE A 381 9.68 -15.45 -14.90
N MET A 382 10.06 -14.29 -14.38
CA MET A 382 10.45 -13.13 -15.17
C MET A 382 11.90 -13.22 -15.64
N GLU A 383 12.82 -13.59 -14.75
CA GLU A 383 14.22 -13.88 -15.09
C GLU A 383 14.74 -15.07 -14.30
N GLN A 384 15.85 -15.62 -14.78
CA GLN A 384 16.54 -16.75 -14.15
C GLN A 384 18.05 -16.53 -14.15
N GLU A 385 18.71 -17.08 -13.12
CA GLU A 385 20.17 -17.05 -13.03
C GLU A 385 20.81 -17.91 -14.12
N GLU A 386 21.73 -17.32 -14.88
CA GLU A 386 22.40 -17.97 -16.01
C GLU A 386 23.17 -19.23 -15.55
N GLY A 387 23.00 -20.34 -16.27
CA GLY A 387 23.68 -21.60 -15.96
C GLY A 387 23.08 -22.39 -14.80
N THR A 388 21.93 -21.96 -14.26
CA THR A 388 21.17 -22.69 -13.24
C THR A 388 19.88 -23.28 -13.80
N THR A 389 19.28 -24.23 -13.07
CA THR A 389 17.89 -24.65 -13.27
C THR A 389 17.11 -24.18 -12.04
N PRO A 390 16.51 -22.98 -12.07
CA PRO A 390 15.61 -22.55 -11.01
C PRO A 390 14.40 -23.47 -10.94
N PHE A 391 13.71 -23.43 -9.81
CA PHE A 391 12.54 -24.26 -9.59
C PHE A 391 11.52 -23.53 -8.71
N VAL A 392 10.29 -24.01 -8.74
CA VAL A 392 9.22 -23.66 -7.80
C VAL A 392 8.82 -24.92 -7.05
N ALA A 393 8.77 -24.85 -5.72
CA ALA A 393 8.17 -25.90 -4.94
C ALA A 393 6.68 -25.64 -4.82
N LEU A 394 5.82 -26.64 -5.10
CA LEU A 394 4.37 -26.44 -5.12
C LEU A 394 3.58 -27.73 -4.86
N GLY A 395 2.75 -27.71 -3.81
CA GLY A 395 1.91 -28.83 -3.41
C GLY A 395 2.71 -30.03 -2.89
N PHE A 396 2.01 -31.00 -2.32
CA PHE A 396 2.62 -32.16 -1.70
C PHE A 396 3.03 -33.22 -2.72
N THR A 397 4.10 -33.95 -2.41
CA THR A 397 4.40 -35.21 -3.12
C THR A 397 3.30 -36.23 -2.87
N GLU A 398 3.12 -37.17 -3.81
CA GLU A 398 2.07 -38.19 -3.72
C GLU A 398 2.11 -38.95 -2.38
N GLY A 399 0.99 -38.94 -1.65
CA GLY A 399 0.84 -39.62 -0.36
C GLY A 399 1.41 -38.88 0.85
N THR A 400 1.95 -37.67 0.67
CA THR A 400 2.44 -36.83 1.77
C THR A 400 1.31 -36.00 2.38
N THR A 401 1.33 -35.83 3.71
CA THR A 401 0.42 -34.94 4.44
C THR A 401 1.15 -33.75 5.08
N GLY A 402 0.40 -32.68 5.38
CA GLY A 402 0.92 -31.55 6.13
C GLY A 402 1.48 -31.94 7.50
N GLU A 403 0.88 -32.93 8.18
CA GLU A 403 1.37 -33.44 9.47
C GLU A 403 2.77 -34.06 9.35
N GLN A 404 2.99 -34.91 8.32
CA GLN A 404 4.30 -35.51 8.05
C GLN A 404 5.37 -34.46 7.75
N LEU A 405 5.00 -33.42 6.99
CA LEU A 405 5.91 -32.30 6.72
C LEU A 405 6.28 -31.56 8.02
N LEU A 406 5.30 -31.27 8.88
CA LEU A 406 5.56 -30.58 10.15
C LEU A 406 6.44 -31.40 11.10
N GLU A 407 6.19 -32.71 11.22
CA GLU A 407 7.06 -33.60 11.99
C GLU A 407 8.50 -33.59 11.44
N ALA A 408 8.66 -33.60 10.11
CA ALA A 408 9.97 -33.56 9.48
C ALA A 408 10.69 -32.22 9.72
N VAL A 409 9.95 -31.10 9.71
CA VAL A 409 10.46 -29.77 10.07
C VAL A 409 10.88 -29.72 11.54
N ASP A 410 10.03 -30.20 12.44
CA ASP A 410 10.31 -30.25 13.89
C ASP A 410 11.59 -31.06 14.16
N ASN A 411 11.76 -32.20 13.47
CA ASN A 411 12.96 -33.02 13.54
C ASN A 411 14.20 -32.31 12.98
N ALA A 412 14.09 -31.62 11.84
CA ALA A 412 15.19 -30.85 11.26
C ALA A 412 15.70 -29.75 12.21
N HIS A 413 14.78 -29.07 12.90
CA HIS A 413 15.15 -28.08 13.93
C HIS A 413 15.80 -28.73 15.16
N ALA A 414 15.28 -29.88 15.62
CA ALA A 414 15.81 -30.59 16.78
C ALA A 414 17.21 -31.18 16.52
N SER A 415 17.44 -31.78 15.34
CA SER A 415 18.72 -32.36 14.95
C SER A 415 19.72 -31.35 14.40
N ARG A 416 19.25 -30.18 13.97
CA ARG A 416 20.00 -29.17 13.17
C ARG A 416 20.50 -29.72 11.83
N GLU A 417 19.80 -30.70 11.28
CA GLU A 417 20.06 -31.24 9.95
C GLU A 417 19.02 -30.68 8.97
N PRO A 418 19.43 -30.08 7.84
CA PRO A 418 18.49 -29.52 6.87
C PRO A 418 17.50 -30.56 6.32
N LEU A 419 16.25 -30.16 6.16
CA LEU A 419 15.21 -30.97 5.57
C LEU A 419 15.39 -31.04 4.05
N GLU A 420 15.34 -32.25 3.49
CA GLU A 420 15.20 -32.44 2.04
C GLU A 420 13.74 -32.20 1.63
N VAL A 421 13.39 -30.93 1.36
CA VAL A 421 12.01 -30.50 1.09
C VAL A 421 11.35 -31.28 -0.07
N GLY A 422 12.12 -31.66 -1.09
CA GLY A 422 11.65 -32.44 -2.24
C GLY A 422 11.10 -33.82 -1.92
N ARG A 423 11.30 -34.34 -0.70
CA ARG A 423 10.67 -35.58 -0.22
C ARG A 423 9.21 -35.41 0.20
N TYR A 424 8.76 -34.17 0.39
CA TYR A 424 7.44 -33.84 0.93
C TYR A 424 6.65 -32.91 0.01
N VAL A 425 7.34 -32.06 -0.76
CA VAL A 425 6.75 -31.03 -1.61
C VAL A 425 7.31 -31.19 -3.02
N ASN A 426 6.46 -31.08 -4.05
CA ASN A 426 6.93 -31.22 -5.43
C ASN A 426 7.92 -30.12 -5.76
N VAL A 427 9.02 -30.46 -6.41
CA VAL A 427 10.00 -29.51 -6.95
C VAL A 427 9.84 -29.50 -8.47
N LEU A 428 9.33 -28.39 -8.99
CA LEU A 428 9.03 -28.21 -10.41
C LEU A 428 10.10 -27.32 -11.03
N ASP A 429 10.82 -27.84 -12.02
CA ASP A 429 11.75 -27.02 -12.81
C ASP A 429 11.00 -25.83 -13.43
N ALA A 430 11.62 -24.66 -13.41
CA ALA A 430 11.05 -23.41 -13.86
C ALA A 430 11.88 -22.83 -15.00
N GLN A 431 11.20 -22.28 -16.01
CA GLN A 431 11.82 -21.53 -17.11
C GLN A 431 11.23 -20.13 -17.21
N LYS A 432 12.04 -19.19 -17.71
CA LYS A 432 11.55 -17.84 -18.04
C LYS A 432 10.29 -17.92 -18.90
N GLY A 433 9.25 -17.21 -18.45
CA GLY A 433 7.95 -17.16 -19.12
C GLY A 433 6.94 -18.21 -18.67
N ASP A 434 7.32 -19.13 -17.77
CA ASP A 434 6.39 -20.05 -17.12
C ASP A 434 5.52 -19.32 -16.08
N LEU A 435 4.31 -19.84 -15.87
CA LEU A 435 3.39 -19.41 -14.84
C LEU A 435 3.03 -20.60 -13.95
N PHE A 436 3.08 -20.39 -12.63
CA PHE A 436 2.60 -21.34 -11.63
C PHE A 436 1.46 -20.71 -10.85
N LEU A 437 0.32 -21.39 -10.75
CA LEU A 437 -0.84 -20.93 -9.99
C LEU A 437 -0.79 -21.48 -8.57
N ILE A 438 -1.00 -20.63 -7.57
CA ILE A 438 -0.81 -20.96 -6.16
C ILE A 438 -2.09 -20.56 -5.39
N PRO A 439 -3.09 -21.44 -5.36
CA PRO A 439 -4.33 -21.19 -4.63
C PRO A 439 -4.10 -21.25 -3.11
N PRO A 440 -5.02 -20.69 -2.30
CA PRO A 440 -4.97 -20.75 -0.85
C PRO A 440 -4.82 -22.16 -0.30
N GLY A 441 -3.95 -22.33 0.70
CA GLY A 441 -3.63 -23.64 1.28
C GLY A 441 -2.60 -24.47 0.50
N ALA A 442 -2.14 -24.02 -0.66
CA ALA A 442 -1.02 -24.65 -1.35
C ALA A 442 0.29 -24.37 -0.63
N VAL A 443 1.03 -25.43 -0.29
CA VAL A 443 2.40 -25.32 0.24
C VAL A 443 3.34 -24.99 -0.91
N HIS A 444 4.13 -23.92 -0.79
CA HIS A 444 4.96 -23.46 -1.89
C HIS A 444 6.19 -22.64 -1.45
N TYR A 445 7.14 -22.45 -2.37
CA TYR A 445 8.16 -21.38 -2.35
C TYR A 445 8.86 -21.28 -3.71
N ALA A 446 9.45 -20.11 -4.01
CA ALA A 446 10.36 -19.95 -5.13
C ALA A 446 11.80 -20.34 -4.74
N GLY A 447 12.42 -21.24 -5.50
CA GLY A 447 13.81 -21.63 -5.32
C GLY A 447 14.78 -20.49 -5.61
N ARG A 448 16.05 -20.67 -5.25
CA ARG A 448 17.13 -19.75 -5.63
C ARG A 448 17.28 -19.60 -7.15
N GLY A 449 17.79 -18.45 -7.59
CA GLY A 449 18.06 -18.19 -9.00
C GLY A 449 16.84 -17.70 -9.80
N ASN A 450 15.75 -17.29 -9.15
CA ASN A 450 14.55 -16.75 -9.79
C ASN A 450 14.40 -15.25 -9.55
N LEU A 451 13.97 -14.52 -10.58
CA LEU A 451 13.19 -13.30 -10.39
C LEU A 451 11.74 -13.64 -10.75
N VAL A 452 10.88 -13.63 -9.75
CA VAL A 452 9.46 -13.90 -9.92
C VAL A 452 8.72 -12.57 -9.96
N LEU A 453 7.85 -12.38 -10.96
CA LEU A 453 6.72 -11.45 -10.87
C LEU A 453 5.57 -12.24 -10.22
N GLU A 454 5.29 -11.92 -8.97
CA GLU A 454 4.13 -12.43 -8.27
C GLU A 454 2.90 -11.60 -8.68
N ILE A 455 1.84 -12.30 -9.11
CA ILE A 455 0.51 -11.72 -9.32
C ILE A 455 -0.41 -12.34 -8.29
N SER A 456 -1.00 -11.51 -7.43
CA SER A 456 -1.75 -11.95 -6.26
C SER A 456 -3.00 -11.13 -6.01
N SER A 457 -3.91 -11.65 -5.19
CA SER A 457 -4.87 -10.81 -4.49
C SER A 457 -4.16 -9.95 -3.45
N THR A 458 -4.66 -8.73 -3.20
CA THR A 458 -3.91 -7.68 -2.47
C THR A 458 -3.63 -7.98 -0.99
N THR A 459 -4.33 -8.93 -0.35
CA THR A 459 -4.19 -9.29 1.07
C THR A 459 -2.75 -9.33 1.56
N TRP A 460 -2.40 -8.43 2.47
CA TRP A 460 -1.03 -8.20 2.94
C TRP A 460 -0.79 -8.82 4.32
N TRP A 461 0.47 -9.18 4.62
CA TRP A 461 0.95 -9.66 5.93
C TRP A 461 0.65 -11.13 6.29
N PHE A 462 -0.31 -11.80 5.64
CA PHE A 462 -0.74 -13.16 5.98
C PHE A 462 0.03 -14.26 5.23
N THR A 463 1.29 -14.48 5.63
CA THR A 463 2.13 -15.59 5.15
C THR A 463 2.54 -16.48 6.31
N PHE A 464 2.10 -17.75 6.32
CA PHE A 464 2.49 -18.69 7.37
C PHE A 464 3.72 -19.48 6.94
N LYS A 465 4.87 -19.09 7.49
CA LYS A 465 6.13 -19.80 7.28
C LYS A 465 6.04 -21.17 7.93
N ILE A 466 6.41 -22.20 7.17
CA ILE A 466 6.48 -23.62 7.58
C ILE A 466 7.93 -23.99 7.89
N TYR A 467 8.84 -23.72 6.97
CA TYR A 467 10.25 -24.07 7.10
C TYR A 467 11.14 -23.05 6.42
N ASP A 468 12.26 -22.73 7.06
CA ASP A 468 13.15 -21.69 6.60
C ASP A 468 14.61 -22.13 6.39
N HIS A 469 14.81 -23.41 6.06
CA HIS A 469 16.13 -23.97 5.73
C HIS A 469 17.15 -23.83 6.87
N LEU A 470 16.67 -23.85 8.12
CA LEU A 470 17.46 -23.62 9.34
C LEU A 470 18.22 -22.29 9.39
N ARG A 471 17.78 -21.29 8.60
CA ARG A 471 18.36 -19.95 8.61
C ARG A 471 18.07 -19.23 9.92
N LEU A 472 19.02 -18.37 10.29
CA LEU A 472 18.91 -17.50 11.45
C LEU A 472 18.56 -16.08 10.99
N ASP A 473 17.79 -15.37 11.81
CA ASP A 473 17.56 -13.94 11.66
C ASP A 473 18.80 -13.13 12.09
N LYS A 474 18.73 -11.80 11.96
CA LYS A 474 19.80 -10.87 12.34
C LYS A 474 20.18 -10.94 13.81
N ASP A 475 19.27 -11.40 14.67
CA ASP A 475 19.50 -11.61 16.11
C ASP A 475 20.16 -12.96 16.42
N GLY A 476 20.41 -13.79 15.39
CA GLY A 476 21.00 -15.12 15.54
C GLY A 476 20.01 -16.20 15.99
N LEU A 477 18.70 -15.91 16.04
CA LEU A 477 17.65 -16.87 16.38
C LEU A 477 16.99 -17.43 15.11
N PRO A 478 16.42 -18.64 15.15
CA PRO A 478 15.56 -19.11 14.08
C PRO A 478 14.38 -18.17 13.87
N ARG A 479 14.02 -17.90 12.62
CA ARG A 479 12.89 -17.02 12.32
C ARG A 479 11.58 -17.60 12.86
N PRO A 480 10.62 -16.75 13.27
CA PRO A 480 9.32 -17.23 13.72
C PRO A 480 8.64 -18.09 12.65
N ILE A 481 8.24 -19.30 13.05
CA ILE A 481 7.45 -20.25 12.26
C ILE A 481 6.01 -20.21 12.77
N ASN A 482 5.03 -20.16 11.86
CA ASN A 482 3.62 -20.05 12.21
C ASN A 482 2.96 -21.44 12.17
N ARG A 483 3.56 -22.41 12.87
CA ARG A 483 3.23 -23.85 12.79
C ARG A 483 1.73 -24.12 12.91
N ASP A 484 1.07 -23.53 13.90
CA ASP A 484 -0.35 -23.77 14.18
C ASP A 484 -1.28 -23.14 13.14
N HIS A 485 -0.90 -21.99 12.58
CA HIS A 485 -1.65 -21.39 11.49
C HIS A 485 -1.42 -22.19 10.19
N ALA A 486 -0.19 -22.61 9.91
CA ALA A 486 0.13 -23.42 8.74
C ALA A 486 -0.61 -24.76 8.77
N SER A 487 -0.60 -25.48 9.90
CA SER A 487 -1.25 -26.79 10.03
C SER A 487 -2.74 -26.77 9.72
N ARG A 488 -3.44 -25.67 10.03
CA ARG A 488 -4.87 -25.50 9.78
C ARG A 488 -5.20 -25.07 8.34
N ASN A 489 -4.19 -24.69 7.55
CA ASN A 489 -4.39 -24.13 6.22
C ASN A 489 -3.82 -24.98 5.10
N MET A 490 -2.80 -25.80 5.36
CA MET A 490 -2.26 -26.73 4.36
C MET A 490 -3.36 -27.65 3.81
N ASN A 491 -3.41 -27.75 2.48
CA ASN A 491 -4.37 -28.58 1.78
C ASN A 491 -3.67 -29.73 1.06
N ASP A 492 -3.72 -30.90 1.68
CA ASP A 492 -3.07 -32.13 1.20
C ASP A 492 -3.65 -32.65 -0.12
N SER A 493 -4.79 -32.13 -0.60
CA SER A 493 -5.36 -32.49 -1.90
C SER A 493 -4.55 -31.96 -3.10
N PHE A 494 -3.64 -31.02 -2.88
CA PHE A 494 -2.71 -30.53 -3.89
C PHE A 494 -1.53 -31.49 -4.08
N SER A 495 -1.82 -32.74 -4.49
CA SER A 495 -0.84 -33.78 -4.77
C SER A 495 -0.12 -33.58 -6.11
N THR A 496 0.95 -34.36 -6.37
CA THR A 496 1.73 -34.28 -7.62
C THR A 496 0.85 -34.31 -8.89
N PRO A 497 -0.10 -35.25 -9.07
CA PRO A 497 -0.96 -35.26 -10.26
C PRO A 497 -1.89 -34.05 -10.35
N TYR A 498 -2.37 -33.54 -9.21
CA TYR A 498 -3.24 -32.36 -9.18
C TYR A 498 -2.44 -31.11 -9.60
N VAL A 499 -1.26 -30.92 -9.03
CA VAL A 499 -0.38 -29.78 -9.32
C VAL A 499 -0.07 -29.69 -10.81
N HIS A 500 0.45 -30.77 -11.42
CA HIS A 500 0.79 -30.77 -12.84
C HIS A 500 -0.42 -30.53 -13.76
N LYS A 501 -1.61 -30.99 -13.37
CA LYS A 501 -2.80 -30.88 -14.20
C LYS A 501 -3.51 -29.52 -14.07
N HIS A 502 -3.47 -28.92 -12.89
CA HIS A 502 -4.35 -27.80 -12.55
C HIS A 502 -3.62 -26.53 -12.08
N LEU A 503 -2.33 -26.61 -11.75
CA LEU A 503 -1.54 -25.49 -11.22
C LEU A 503 -0.38 -25.07 -12.12
N VAL A 504 -0.07 -25.86 -13.15
CA VAL A 504 0.92 -25.53 -14.19
C VAL A 504 0.18 -25.40 -15.53
N PRO A 505 -0.43 -24.24 -15.81
CA PRO A 505 -1.25 -24.07 -17.00
C PRO A 505 -0.41 -24.03 -18.28
N SER A 506 -1.01 -24.44 -19.40
CA SER A 506 -0.45 -24.26 -20.73
C SER A 506 -1.07 -23.01 -21.39
N PRO A 507 -0.26 -22.08 -21.93
CA PRO A 507 -0.78 -20.87 -22.57
C PRO A 507 -1.72 -21.17 -23.74
N VAL A 508 -2.82 -20.41 -23.85
CA VAL A 508 -3.78 -20.49 -24.97
C VAL A 508 -3.89 -19.14 -25.65
N ILE A 509 -3.65 -19.07 -26.96
CA ILE A 509 -3.86 -17.83 -27.73
C ILE A 509 -5.35 -17.53 -27.78
N THR A 510 -5.76 -16.37 -27.25
CA THR A 510 -7.15 -15.91 -27.21
C THR A 510 -7.47 -14.91 -28.31
N ARG A 511 -6.49 -14.10 -28.72
CA ARG A 511 -6.67 -13.04 -29.72
C ARG A 511 -5.38 -12.76 -30.49
N VAL A 512 -5.52 -12.38 -31.76
CA VAL A 512 -4.41 -11.97 -32.64
C VAL A 512 -4.78 -10.65 -33.33
N GLN A 513 -3.86 -9.70 -33.38
CA GLN A 513 -3.98 -8.45 -34.14
C GLN A 513 -2.67 -8.19 -34.89
N GLY A 514 -2.70 -8.33 -36.22
CA GLY A 514 -1.48 -8.23 -37.04
C GLY A 514 -0.45 -9.27 -36.61
N SER A 515 0.73 -8.80 -36.20
CA SER A 515 1.84 -9.64 -35.71
C SER A 515 1.85 -9.82 -34.18
N SER A 516 0.89 -9.22 -33.48
CA SER A 516 0.75 -9.28 -32.01
C SER A 516 -0.28 -10.34 -31.60
N SER A 517 -0.10 -10.93 -30.42
CA SER A 517 -1.02 -11.95 -29.88
C SER A 517 -1.23 -11.80 -28.37
N GLU A 518 -2.45 -12.07 -27.93
CA GLU A 518 -2.81 -12.24 -26.51
C GLU A 518 -2.95 -13.72 -26.20
N GLU A 519 -2.31 -14.16 -25.11
CA GLU A 519 -2.34 -15.51 -24.60
C GLU A 519 -2.94 -15.51 -23.18
N LEU A 520 -3.94 -16.34 -22.92
CA LEU A 520 -4.36 -16.68 -21.57
C LEU A 520 -3.30 -17.58 -20.94
N LEU A 521 -2.64 -17.10 -19.88
CA LEU A 521 -1.65 -17.88 -19.15
C LEU A 521 -2.27 -18.65 -18.00
N GLY A 522 -3.18 -18.04 -17.24
CA GLY A 522 -3.75 -18.67 -16.06
C GLY A 522 -5.10 -18.10 -15.65
N GLU A 523 -6.05 -18.99 -15.40
CA GLU A 523 -7.39 -18.72 -14.89
C GLU A 523 -7.91 -19.98 -14.18
N ARG A 524 -8.57 -19.80 -13.03
CA ARG A 524 -9.23 -20.88 -12.29
C ARG A 524 -10.48 -20.35 -11.61
N GLU A 525 -11.42 -21.24 -11.29
CA GLU A 525 -12.67 -20.90 -10.60
C GLU A 525 -12.44 -20.34 -9.18
N ASP A 526 -11.36 -20.76 -8.52
CA ASP A 526 -10.97 -20.37 -7.17
C ASP A 526 -9.89 -19.28 -7.14
N LEU A 527 -9.58 -18.69 -8.31
CA LEU A 527 -8.69 -17.54 -8.44
C LEU A 527 -9.45 -16.28 -8.83
N LEU A 528 -9.26 -15.23 -8.04
CA LEU A 528 -9.89 -13.92 -8.17
C LEU A 528 -9.41 -13.18 -9.42
N PHE A 529 -8.21 -13.46 -9.88
CA PHE A 529 -7.59 -12.78 -11.02
C PHE A 529 -7.32 -13.75 -12.17
N GLN A 530 -7.26 -13.18 -13.37
CA GLN A 530 -6.83 -13.83 -14.59
C GLN A 530 -5.51 -13.22 -15.04
N VAL A 531 -4.56 -14.07 -15.48
CA VAL A 531 -3.25 -13.64 -15.99
C VAL A 531 -3.17 -13.92 -17.49
N LYS A 532 -2.87 -12.89 -18.27
CA LYS A 532 -2.64 -12.98 -19.71
C LYS A 532 -1.24 -12.48 -20.07
N ARG A 533 -0.76 -12.87 -21.24
CA ARG A 533 0.46 -12.36 -21.86
C ARG A 533 0.14 -11.73 -23.20
N LEU A 534 0.47 -10.45 -23.36
CA LEU A 534 0.43 -9.75 -24.63
C LEU A 534 1.83 -9.76 -25.25
N LYS A 535 2.00 -10.51 -26.33
CA LYS A 535 3.18 -10.43 -27.21
C LYS A 535 2.94 -9.34 -28.23
N LEU A 536 3.66 -8.25 -28.07
CA LEU A 536 3.50 -7.01 -28.83
C LEU A 536 4.58 -6.89 -29.89
N ASN A 537 4.15 -6.88 -31.15
CA ASN A 537 4.98 -6.65 -32.33
C ASN A 537 4.24 -5.68 -33.26
N GLY A 538 4.35 -4.40 -32.94
CA GLY A 538 3.57 -3.32 -33.55
C GLY A 538 2.47 -2.81 -32.62
N GLU A 539 1.38 -2.35 -33.22
CA GLU A 539 0.25 -1.74 -32.54
C GLU A 539 -0.75 -2.78 -32.02
N TRP A 540 -1.33 -2.53 -30.85
CA TRP A 540 -2.44 -3.31 -30.28
C TRP A 540 -3.56 -2.39 -29.80
N HIS A 541 -4.79 -2.65 -30.25
CA HIS A 541 -5.99 -1.96 -29.76
C HIS A 541 -6.67 -2.78 -28.67
N GLY A 542 -6.81 -2.17 -27.49
CA GLY A 542 -7.45 -2.73 -26.32
C GLY A 542 -8.61 -1.87 -25.84
N ASP A 543 -9.41 -2.46 -24.94
CA ASP A 543 -10.49 -1.78 -24.24
C ASP A 543 -10.52 -2.32 -22.81
N THR A 544 -10.64 -1.43 -21.83
CA THR A 544 -10.82 -1.78 -20.42
C THR A 544 -12.14 -2.51 -20.18
N ASN A 545 -13.11 -2.38 -21.09
CA ASN A 545 -14.46 -2.96 -20.98
C ASN A 545 -15.11 -2.63 -19.63
N GLY A 546 -14.87 -1.40 -19.14
CA GLY A 546 -15.38 -0.93 -17.86
C GLY A 546 -14.75 -1.60 -16.63
N GLN A 547 -13.55 -2.17 -16.73
CA GLN A 547 -12.78 -2.74 -15.61
C GLN A 547 -11.33 -2.23 -15.63
N PHE A 548 -10.65 -2.21 -14.49
CA PHE A 548 -9.21 -1.90 -14.52
C PHE A 548 -8.39 -3.01 -15.18
N LEU A 549 -7.25 -2.65 -15.78
CA LEU A 549 -6.22 -3.58 -16.24
C LEU A 549 -4.89 -3.22 -15.58
N MET A 550 -4.12 -4.23 -15.16
CA MET A 550 -2.75 -4.05 -14.70
C MET A 550 -1.78 -4.60 -15.74
N PHE A 551 -0.84 -3.78 -16.19
CA PHE A 551 0.21 -4.17 -17.13
C PHE A 551 1.56 -4.21 -16.43
N ASN A 552 2.40 -5.18 -16.77
CA ASN A 552 3.82 -5.20 -16.43
C ASN A 552 4.64 -5.54 -17.68
N LEU A 553 5.69 -4.77 -17.98
CA LEU A 553 6.57 -5.05 -19.13
C LEU A 553 7.63 -6.09 -18.75
N VAL A 554 7.38 -7.35 -19.11
CA VAL A 554 8.22 -8.50 -18.71
C VAL A 554 9.31 -8.87 -19.71
N GLU A 555 9.23 -8.41 -20.97
CA GLU A 555 10.30 -8.51 -21.95
C GLU A 555 10.25 -7.33 -22.92
N GLY A 556 11.41 -6.94 -23.46
CA GLY A 556 11.55 -5.75 -24.30
C GLY A 556 12.07 -4.56 -23.50
N ASN A 557 12.09 -3.39 -24.15
CA ASN A 557 12.73 -2.20 -23.57
C ASN A 557 11.72 -1.17 -23.06
N ARG A 558 10.73 -0.82 -23.89
CA ARG A 558 9.79 0.26 -23.60
C ARG A 558 8.51 0.11 -24.43
N VAL A 559 7.39 0.49 -23.83
CA VAL A 559 6.08 0.56 -24.49
C VAL A 559 5.44 1.92 -24.26
N ARG A 560 4.48 2.27 -25.11
CA ARG A 560 3.61 3.44 -24.96
C ARG A 560 2.17 2.97 -24.94
N LEU A 561 1.38 3.42 -23.97
CA LEU A 561 -0.07 3.31 -23.97
C LEU A 561 -0.68 4.69 -24.19
N THR A 562 -1.59 4.79 -25.14
CA THR A 562 -2.31 6.02 -25.51
C THR A 562 -3.82 5.79 -25.36
N PRO A 563 -4.48 6.41 -24.37
CA PRO A 563 -5.94 6.43 -24.29
C PRO A 563 -6.55 7.09 -25.52
N LEU A 564 -7.60 6.50 -26.11
CA LEU A 564 -8.24 7.07 -27.31
C LEU A 564 -9.21 8.20 -26.98
N ASN A 565 -9.73 8.25 -25.74
CA ASN A 565 -10.57 9.34 -25.25
C ASN A 565 -9.76 10.60 -24.89
N ASN A 566 -8.46 10.47 -24.60
CA ASN A 566 -7.57 11.57 -24.25
C ASN A 566 -6.09 11.22 -24.50
N GLU A 567 -5.60 11.48 -25.71
CA GLU A 567 -4.21 11.16 -26.08
C GLU A 567 -3.14 11.92 -25.27
N GLU A 568 -3.50 13.06 -24.64
CA GLU A 568 -2.55 13.83 -23.81
C GLU A 568 -2.12 13.08 -22.53
N THR A 569 -2.90 12.07 -22.13
CA THR A 569 -2.64 11.22 -20.96
C THR A 569 -1.87 9.94 -21.32
N ALA A 570 -1.23 9.90 -22.49
CA ALA A 570 -0.38 8.79 -22.87
C ALA A 570 0.80 8.62 -21.90
N VAL A 571 1.12 7.36 -21.59
CA VAL A 571 2.22 7.00 -20.69
C VAL A 571 3.20 6.06 -21.38
N GLU A 572 4.47 6.13 -20.97
CA GLU A 572 5.54 5.27 -21.47
C GLU A 572 6.29 4.67 -20.30
N TRP A 573 6.58 3.37 -20.38
CA TRP A 573 7.26 2.67 -19.29
C TRP A 573 8.24 1.63 -19.78
N GLY A 574 9.27 1.43 -18.96
CA GLY A 574 10.39 0.54 -19.20
C GLY A 574 10.17 -0.88 -18.68
N TYR A 575 11.15 -1.73 -18.93
CA TYR A 575 11.21 -3.09 -18.44
C TYR A 575 11.01 -3.17 -16.91
N ALA A 576 10.23 -4.16 -16.46
CA ALA A 576 9.82 -4.41 -15.08
C ALA A 576 8.87 -3.38 -14.46
N GLU A 577 8.46 -2.34 -15.19
CA GLU A 577 7.56 -1.33 -14.65
C GLU A 577 6.09 -1.76 -14.82
N SER A 578 5.29 -1.48 -13.79
CA SER A 578 3.85 -1.78 -13.77
C SER A 578 2.99 -0.53 -13.93
N TYR A 579 1.91 -0.62 -14.70
CA TYR A 579 0.91 0.46 -14.84
C TYR A 579 -0.50 -0.08 -14.61
N ILE A 580 -1.33 0.72 -13.94
CA ILE A 580 -2.76 0.51 -13.79
C ILE A 580 -3.44 1.35 -14.86
N VAL A 581 -4.31 0.73 -15.64
CA VAL A 581 -5.20 1.40 -16.59
C VAL A 581 -6.61 1.38 -15.99
N PRO A 582 -7.10 2.52 -15.47
CA PRO A 582 -8.44 2.64 -14.89
C PRO A 582 -9.55 2.22 -15.84
N ALA A 583 -10.66 1.73 -15.29
CA ALA A 583 -11.87 1.42 -16.03
C ALA A 583 -12.34 2.59 -16.90
N ALA A 584 -12.25 3.83 -16.39
CA ALA A 584 -12.65 5.06 -17.07
C ALA A 584 -11.83 5.38 -18.34
N VAL A 585 -10.67 4.75 -18.55
CA VAL A 585 -9.86 4.96 -19.77
C VAL A 585 -10.59 4.42 -21.01
N GLY A 586 -11.33 3.32 -20.90
CA GLY A 586 -12.03 2.71 -22.04
C GLY A 586 -11.07 2.19 -23.12
N GLU A 587 -11.28 2.59 -24.36
CA GLU A 587 -10.46 2.18 -25.49
C GLU A 587 -9.06 2.82 -25.47
N PHE A 588 -8.03 2.03 -25.75
CA PHE A 588 -6.65 2.48 -25.80
C PHE A 588 -5.85 1.76 -26.89
N ARG A 589 -4.74 2.39 -27.28
CA ARG A 589 -3.69 1.79 -28.10
C ARG A 589 -2.46 1.53 -27.25
N ILE A 590 -1.82 0.36 -27.40
CA ILE A 590 -0.48 0.10 -26.86
C ILE A 590 0.48 -0.35 -27.97
N GLU A 591 1.70 0.15 -27.94
CA GLU A 591 2.73 -0.15 -28.95
C GLU A 591 4.13 -0.22 -28.31
N SER A 592 5.02 -1.02 -28.92
CA SER A 592 6.43 -1.07 -28.55
C SER A 592 7.16 0.16 -29.08
N ILE A 593 8.00 0.80 -28.26
CA ILE A 593 8.84 1.92 -28.70
C ILE A 593 10.17 1.40 -29.23
N GLY A 594 10.44 1.65 -30.52
CA GLY A 594 11.61 1.14 -31.24
C GLY A 594 11.37 -0.23 -31.89
N ASP A 595 12.44 -0.82 -32.46
CA ASP A 595 12.35 -2.03 -33.30
C ASP A 595 12.33 -3.36 -32.51
N THR A 596 12.01 -3.32 -31.22
CA THR A 596 12.02 -4.50 -30.34
C THR A 596 10.63 -4.99 -30.00
N THR A 597 10.35 -6.27 -30.23
CA THR A 597 9.16 -6.94 -29.70
C THR A 597 9.14 -6.87 -28.18
N CYS A 598 7.94 -6.66 -27.61
CA CYS A 598 7.74 -6.59 -26.17
C CYS A 598 6.78 -7.70 -25.72
N SER A 599 6.96 -8.22 -24.51
CA SER A 599 6.01 -9.11 -23.86
C SER A 599 5.52 -8.43 -22.59
N LEU A 600 4.19 -8.34 -22.42
CA LEU A 600 3.58 -7.77 -21.23
C LEU A 600 2.75 -8.82 -20.51
N ILE A 601 2.79 -8.82 -19.18
CA ILE A 601 1.78 -9.47 -18.36
C ILE A 601 0.62 -8.50 -18.18
N VAL A 602 -0.59 -9.02 -18.35
CA VAL A 602 -1.85 -8.30 -18.13
C VAL A 602 -2.65 -9.06 -17.10
N ALA A 603 -2.97 -8.41 -15.98
CA ALA A 603 -3.83 -8.96 -14.94
C ALA A 603 -5.12 -8.15 -14.81
N GLN A 604 -6.21 -8.87 -14.56
CA GLN A 604 -7.53 -8.31 -14.30
C GLN A 604 -8.31 -9.24 -13.37
N VAL A 605 -9.41 -8.76 -12.80
CA VAL A 605 -10.32 -9.64 -12.04
C VAL A 605 -10.89 -10.68 -13.00
N SER A 606 -10.83 -11.95 -12.61
CA SER A 606 -11.36 -13.06 -13.39
C SER A 606 -12.83 -12.80 -13.76
N PRO A 607 -13.23 -12.95 -15.04
CA PRO A 607 -14.62 -12.81 -15.45
C PRO A 607 -15.59 -13.73 -14.70
N ASP A 608 -15.10 -14.89 -14.27
CA ASP A 608 -15.87 -15.93 -13.57
C ASP A 608 -15.91 -15.74 -12.04
N TRP A 609 -15.20 -14.75 -11.50
CA TRP A 609 -15.26 -14.43 -10.09
C TRP A 609 -16.55 -13.66 -9.76
N HIS A 610 -17.37 -14.23 -8.87
CA HIS A 610 -18.66 -13.65 -8.48
C HIS A 610 -18.84 -13.51 -6.96
N THR A 611 -17.82 -13.86 -6.17
CA THR A 611 -17.90 -13.85 -4.70
C THR A 611 -17.51 -12.47 -4.17
N PRO A 612 -18.41 -11.72 -3.53
CA PRO A 612 -18.07 -10.42 -2.96
C PRO A 612 -17.16 -10.57 -1.74
N LEU A 613 -16.04 -9.85 -1.73
CA LEU A 613 -15.08 -9.74 -0.63
C LEU A 613 -15.02 -8.29 -0.13
N LEU A 614 -16.19 -7.72 0.16
CA LEU A 614 -16.34 -6.33 0.57
C LEU A 614 -15.65 -6.06 1.91
N PRO A 615 -14.91 -4.94 2.06
CA PRO A 615 -14.38 -4.46 3.33
C PRO A 615 -15.48 -4.30 4.38
N HIS A 616 -15.16 -4.50 5.66
CA HIS A 616 -16.13 -4.40 6.75
C HIS A 616 -16.86 -3.06 6.84
N HIS A 617 -16.17 -1.99 6.47
CA HIS A 617 -16.69 -0.63 6.52
C HIS A 617 -17.51 -0.25 5.28
N TRP A 618 -17.56 -1.12 4.26
CA TRP A 618 -18.27 -0.81 3.01
C TRP A 618 -19.78 -0.90 3.22
N GLN A 619 -20.42 0.27 3.26
CA GLN A 619 -21.88 0.40 3.29
C GLN A 619 -22.29 0.80 1.87
N GLY A 620 -22.62 -0.19 1.03
CA GLY A 620 -22.90 0.08 -0.39
C GLY A 620 -23.97 1.16 -0.58
N GLY A 621 -23.73 2.11 -1.49
CA GLY A 621 -24.78 3.00 -2.01
C GLY A 621 -24.67 4.50 -1.71
N GLU A 622 -23.61 5.01 -1.08
CA GLU A 622 -23.37 6.46 -0.97
C GLU A 622 -21.87 6.74 -1.21
N ALA A 623 -21.53 7.14 -2.44
CA ALA A 623 -20.25 7.75 -2.80
C ALA A 623 -20.46 9.27 -2.94
#